data_AF-A0ABD7CPT2-F1
#
_entry.id   AF-A0ABD7CPT2-F1
#
_cell.length_a   1.000
_cell.length_b   1.000
_cell.length_c   1.000
_cell.angle_alpha   90.00
_cell.angle_beta   90.00
_cell.angle_gamma   90.00
#
_symmetry.space_group_name_H-M   'P 1'
#
loop_
_entity.id
_entity.type
_entity.pdbx_description
1 polymer ?
#
loop_
_entity_poly.entity_id
_entity_poly.type
_entity_poly.pdbx_seq_one_letter_code
_entity_poly.pdbx_strand_id
1 'polypeptide(L)'
;MLWEQHSVWTRLAIMSIVAGSPDQDLVIAAELVKASKAGNTSAAADDEKRWHENADQIAELLSRINPYWHLEAWKAMLHEHLALIKAEAVAMLTSDYKRSVSIYDEIEAQALQMADTMAEGIIEQFRERFQD
;
A
#
# COMPACT_ATOMS: atom_id res chain seq x y z
N MET A 1 17.08 1.98 -12.36
CA MET A 1 17.42 0.95 -11.33
C MET A 1 16.14 0.25 -10.85
N LEU A 2 16.18 -0.95 -10.25
CA LEU A 2 14.98 -1.69 -9.79
C LEU A 2 14.00 -0.84 -8.95
N TRP A 3 14.50 0.13 -8.17
CA TRP A 3 13.70 1.09 -7.41
C TRP A 3 13.00 2.16 -8.27
N GLU A 4 13.63 2.65 -9.34
CA GLU A 4 12.95 3.49 -10.34
C GLU A 4 11.93 2.67 -11.14
N GLN A 5 12.19 1.38 -11.37
CA GLN A 5 11.21 0.50 -11.98
C GLN A 5 10.02 0.26 -11.06
N HIS A 6 10.22 0.23 -9.74
CA HIS A 6 9.13 0.14 -8.77
C HIS A 6 8.25 1.40 -8.77
N SER A 7 8.83 2.61 -8.74
CA SER A 7 8.03 3.85 -8.82
C SER A 7 7.30 3.99 -10.16
N VAL A 8 7.93 3.56 -11.26
CA VAL A 8 7.32 3.52 -12.60
C VAL A 8 6.23 2.44 -12.69
N TRP A 9 6.40 1.28 -12.05
CA TRP A 9 5.38 0.23 -11.96
C TRP A 9 4.19 0.69 -11.12
N THR A 10 4.42 1.37 -10.00
CA THR A 10 3.37 1.97 -9.18
C THR A 10 2.61 3.04 -9.95
N ARG A 11 3.32 3.90 -10.70
CA ARG A 11 2.70 4.91 -11.57
C ARG A 11 1.92 4.30 -12.74
N LEU A 12 2.44 3.25 -13.40
CA LEU A 12 1.76 2.54 -14.47
C LEU A 12 0.56 1.75 -13.96
N ALA A 13 0.61 1.25 -12.71
CA ALA A 13 -0.53 0.69 -12.01
C ALA A 13 -1.58 1.76 -11.73
N ILE A 14 -1.21 2.94 -11.24
CA ILE A 14 -2.13 4.08 -11.05
C ILE A 14 -2.77 4.53 -12.39
N MET A 15 -2.01 4.52 -13.49
CA MET A 15 -2.55 4.83 -14.82
C MET A 15 -3.41 3.70 -15.40
N SER A 16 -3.10 2.43 -15.12
CA SER A 16 -3.91 1.28 -15.55
C SER A 16 -5.22 1.16 -14.77
N ILE A 17 -5.24 1.61 -13.51
CA ILE A 17 -6.42 1.81 -12.66
C ILE A 17 -7.40 2.81 -13.32
N VAL A 18 -6.89 3.89 -13.94
CA VAL A 18 -7.72 4.85 -14.70
C VAL A 18 -8.20 4.25 -16.04
N ALA A 19 -7.49 3.27 -16.59
CA ALA A 19 -7.74 2.65 -17.90
C ALA A 19 -8.47 1.29 -17.87
N GLY A 20 -8.68 0.67 -16.71
CA GLY A 20 -9.54 -0.51 -16.51
C GLY A 20 -8.91 -1.88 -16.77
N SER A 21 -7.82 -2.25 -16.06
CA SER A 21 -7.21 -3.60 -16.09
C SER A 21 -7.07 -4.20 -14.66
N PRO A 22 -7.06 -5.53 -14.47
CA PRO A 22 -7.47 -6.17 -13.22
C PRO A 22 -6.30 -6.61 -12.33
N ASP A 23 -6.15 -5.98 -11.16
CA ASP A 23 -5.43 -6.49 -9.99
C ASP A 23 -6.27 -6.25 -8.73
N GLN A 24 -6.43 -7.29 -7.90
CA GLN A 24 -7.52 -7.40 -6.90
C GLN A 24 -7.48 -6.37 -5.77
N ASP A 25 -6.31 -5.84 -5.39
CA ASP A 25 -6.18 -4.85 -4.31
C ASP A 25 -6.48 -3.41 -4.78
N LEU A 26 -6.48 -3.16 -6.09
CA LEU A 26 -6.53 -1.82 -6.70
C LEU A 26 -7.87 -1.53 -7.40
N VAL A 27 -8.61 -2.59 -7.77
CA VAL A 27 -10.01 -2.49 -8.23
C VAL A 27 -10.89 -1.89 -7.13
N ILE A 28 -10.63 -2.27 -5.88
CA ILE A 28 -11.36 -1.85 -4.68
C ILE A 28 -11.19 -0.34 -4.41
N ALA A 29 -9.98 0.22 -4.56
CA ALA A 29 -9.74 1.65 -4.38
C ALA A 29 -10.45 2.49 -5.47
N ALA A 30 -10.46 2.01 -6.72
CA ALA A 30 -11.16 2.65 -7.82
C ALA A 30 -12.69 2.55 -7.69
N GLU A 31 -13.21 1.42 -7.21
CA GLU A 31 -14.63 1.19 -6.92
C GLU A 31 -15.10 2.03 -5.73
N LEU A 32 -14.33 2.08 -4.63
CA LEU A 32 -14.54 2.97 -3.48
C LEU A 32 -14.66 4.44 -3.90
N VAL A 33 -13.75 4.87 -4.76
CA VAL A 33 -13.70 6.23 -5.34
C VAL A 33 -14.91 6.50 -6.22
N LYS A 34 -15.26 5.57 -7.11
CA LYS A 34 -16.39 5.68 -8.03
C LYS A 34 -17.72 5.65 -7.30
N ALA A 35 -17.84 4.80 -6.30
CA ALA A 35 -18.99 4.67 -5.41
C ALA A 35 -19.16 5.93 -4.56
N SER A 36 -18.08 6.48 -4.00
CA SER A 36 -18.10 7.76 -3.28
C SER A 36 -18.53 8.92 -4.17
N LYS A 37 -18.04 9.00 -5.41
CA LYS A 37 -18.47 10.00 -6.40
C LYS A 37 -19.94 9.82 -6.82
N ALA A 38 -20.44 8.59 -6.84
CA ALA A 38 -21.83 8.26 -7.14
C ALA A 38 -22.78 8.36 -5.94
N GLY A 39 -22.26 8.70 -4.74
CA GLY A 39 -23.04 8.72 -3.49
C GLY A 39 -23.42 7.34 -2.96
N ASN A 40 -22.83 6.26 -3.49
CA ASN A 40 -23.06 4.88 -3.05
C ASN A 40 -22.06 4.50 -1.95
N THR A 41 -22.35 4.92 -0.72
CA THR A 41 -21.46 4.75 0.43
C THR A 41 -21.37 3.32 0.95
N SER A 42 -22.32 2.44 0.60
CA SER A 42 -22.33 1.05 1.09
C SER A 42 -21.29 0.18 0.39
N ALA A 43 -21.24 0.22 -0.95
CA ALA A 43 -20.25 -0.55 -1.72
C ALA A 43 -18.81 -0.12 -1.37
N ALA A 44 -18.61 1.19 -1.23
CA ALA A 44 -17.38 1.78 -0.74
C ALA A 44 -16.91 1.21 0.62
N ALA A 45 -17.82 1.07 1.58
CA ALA A 45 -17.48 0.54 2.90
C ALA A 45 -17.13 -0.96 2.86
N ASP A 46 -17.84 -1.75 2.04
CA ASP A 46 -17.56 -3.18 1.87
C ASP A 46 -16.20 -3.42 1.20
N ASP A 47 -15.88 -2.60 0.20
CA ASP A 47 -14.60 -2.59 -0.50
C ASP A 47 -13.45 -2.22 0.46
N GLU A 48 -13.60 -1.14 1.23
CA GLU A 48 -12.61 -0.74 2.24
C GLU A 48 -12.37 -1.83 3.29
N LYS A 49 -13.43 -2.51 3.75
CA LYS A 49 -13.30 -3.64 4.68
C LYS A 49 -12.44 -4.76 4.10
N ARG A 50 -12.69 -5.17 2.85
CA ARG A 50 -11.93 -6.23 2.17
C ARG A 50 -10.47 -5.82 1.96
N TRP A 51 -10.19 -4.55 1.74
CA TRP A 51 -8.84 -4.03 1.60
C TRP A 51 -8.03 -4.16 2.90
N HIS A 52 -8.64 -3.80 4.04
CA HIS A 52 -8.02 -3.99 5.34
C HIS A 52 -7.86 -5.48 5.72
N GLU A 53 -8.83 -6.33 5.38
CA GLU A 53 -8.73 -7.79 5.58
C GLU A 53 -7.57 -8.41 4.79
N ASN A 54 -7.31 -7.93 3.57
CA ASN A 54 -6.16 -8.36 2.78
C ASN A 54 -4.83 -7.93 3.44
N ALA A 55 -4.73 -6.67 3.87
CA ALA A 55 -3.56 -6.18 4.61
C ALA A 55 -3.27 -7.01 5.87
N ASP A 56 -4.32 -7.38 6.61
CA ASP A 56 -4.19 -8.27 7.77
C ASP A 56 -3.63 -9.64 7.40
N GLN A 57 -4.12 -10.25 6.30
CA GLN A 57 -3.63 -11.55 5.82
C GLN A 57 -2.17 -11.50 5.36
N ILE A 58 -1.74 -10.39 4.75
CA ILE A 58 -0.34 -10.16 4.37
C ILE A 58 0.52 -10.05 5.63
N ALA A 59 0.10 -9.26 6.62
CA ALA A 59 0.83 -9.12 7.89
C ALA A 59 0.99 -10.47 8.59
N GLU A 60 -0.06 -11.28 8.62
CA GLU A 60 0.01 -12.66 9.13
C GLU A 60 1.00 -13.51 8.36
N LEU A 61 0.98 -13.48 7.02
CA LEU A 61 1.92 -14.24 6.20
C LEU A 61 3.36 -13.85 6.50
N LEU A 62 3.66 -12.55 6.51
CA LEU A 62 5.00 -12.02 6.79
C LEU A 62 5.48 -12.47 8.16
N SER A 63 4.64 -12.37 9.19
CA SER A 63 5.01 -12.81 10.55
C SER A 63 5.24 -14.32 10.68
N ARG A 64 4.57 -15.14 9.85
CA ARG A 64 4.78 -16.59 9.85
C ARG A 64 6.10 -17.01 9.21
N ILE A 65 6.57 -16.28 8.19
CA ILE A 65 7.75 -16.68 7.41
C ILE A 65 9.06 -16.09 7.94
N ASN A 66 8.99 -15.06 8.78
CA ASN A 66 10.13 -14.44 9.41
C ASN A 66 9.84 -14.11 10.89
N PRO A 67 10.56 -14.72 11.86
CA PRO A 67 10.31 -14.52 13.28
C PRO A 67 10.60 -13.09 13.79
N TYR A 68 11.31 -12.28 13.00
CA TYR A 68 11.64 -10.89 13.29
C TYR A 68 10.64 -9.90 12.70
N TRP A 69 9.68 -10.39 11.90
CA TRP A 69 8.59 -9.58 11.37
C TRP A 69 7.36 -9.70 12.26
N HIS A 70 7.17 -8.74 13.16
CA HIS A 70 6.05 -8.77 14.10
C HIS A 70 4.71 -8.45 13.43
N LEU A 71 3.69 -9.29 13.68
CA LEU A 71 2.34 -9.16 13.12
C LEU A 71 1.76 -7.76 13.30
N GLU A 72 1.73 -7.27 14.54
CA GLU A 72 1.14 -5.97 14.85
C GLU A 72 1.88 -4.80 14.17
N ALA A 73 3.20 -4.90 14.02
CA ALA A 73 4.00 -3.88 13.35
C ALA A 73 3.70 -3.85 11.83
N TRP A 74 3.68 -5.01 11.17
CA TRP A 74 3.34 -5.10 9.75
C TRP A 74 1.89 -4.69 9.48
N LYS A 75 0.96 -5.09 10.33
CA LYS A 75 -0.45 -4.69 10.23
C LYS A 75 -0.61 -3.18 10.33
N ALA A 76 0.05 -2.55 11.30
CA ALA A 76 0.04 -1.10 11.46
C ALA A 76 0.60 -0.36 10.24
N MET A 77 1.76 -0.77 9.74
CA MET A 77 2.37 -0.16 8.54
C MET A 77 1.49 -0.33 7.30
N LEU A 78 0.94 -1.52 7.07
CA LEU A 78 0.07 -1.76 5.92
C LEU A 78 -1.20 -0.91 6.00
N HIS A 79 -1.83 -0.81 7.17
CA HIS A 79 -3.04 0.02 7.35
C HIS A 79 -2.76 1.51 7.13
N GLU A 80 -1.64 2.02 7.61
CA GLU A 80 -1.19 3.39 7.34
C GLU A 80 -0.95 3.60 5.84
N HIS A 81 -0.37 2.61 5.15
CA HIS A 81 -0.15 2.67 3.70
C HIS A 81 -1.47 2.76 2.93
N LEU A 82 -2.46 1.94 3.31
CA LEU A 82 -3.79 2.01 2.71
C LEU A 82 -4.43 3.39 2.91
N ALA A 83 -4.27 3.98 4.09
CA ALA A 83 -4.80 5.31 4.39
C ALA A 83 -4.17 6.40 3.52
N LEU A 84 -2.85 6.35 3.31
CA LEU A 84 -2.14 7.29 2.43
C LEU A 84 -2.59 7.15 0.97
N ILE A 85 -2.66 5.93 0.43
CA ILE A 85 -3.14 5.68 -0.93
C ILE A 85 -4.57 6.20 -1.11
N LYS A 86 -5.46 5.95 -0.14
CA LYS A 86 -6.83 6.47 -0.16
C LYS A 86 -6.85 7.99 -0.18
N ALA A 87 -6.02 8.63 0.63
CA ALA A 87 -5.94 10.08 0.70
C ALA A 87 -5.41 10.69 -0.61
N GLU A 88 -4.39 10.09 -1.22
CA GLU A 88 -3.87 10.51 -2.52
C GLU A 88 -4.94 10.40 -3.61
N ALA A 89 -5.65 9.27 -3.65
CA ALA A 89 -6.73 9.04 -4.62
C ALA A 89 -7.83 10.11 -4.48
N VAL A 90 -8.27 10.42 -3.25
CA VAL A 90 -9.23 11.51 -2.98
C VAL A 90 -8.71 12.87 -3.45
N ALA A 91 -7.44 13.18 -3.21
CA ALA A 91 -6.83 14.43 -3.65
C ALA A 91 -6.81 14.54 -5.19
N MET A 92 -6.41 13.47 -5.89
CA MET A 92 -6.45 13.43 -7.35
C MET A 92 -7.85 13.65 -7.92
N LEU A 93 -8.88 13.02 -7.34
CA LEU A 93 -10.27 13.11 -7.83
C LEU A 93 -10.91 14.48 -7.61
N THR A 94 -10.52 15.13 -6.53
CA THR A 94 -10.95 16.50 -6.20
C THR A 94 -10.09 17.55 -6.88
N SER A 95 -9.15 17.13 -7.74
CA SER A 95 -8.19 17.98 -8.46
C SER A 95 -7.26 18.79 -7.53
N ASP A 96 -7.09 18.35 -6.29
CA ASP A 96 -6.12 18.91 -5.34
C ASP A 96 -4.73 18.30 -5.59
N TYR A 97 -4.13 18.67 -6.73
CA TYR A 97 -2.85 18.11 -7.17
C TYR A 97 -1.69 18.47 -6.23
N LYS A 98 -1.75 19.64 -5.59
CA LYS A 98 -0.72 20.04 -4.62
C LYS A 98 -0.71 19.08 -3.43
N ARG A 99 -1.90 18.74 -2.92
CA ARG A 99 -2.04 17.75 -1.85
C ARG A 99 -1.63 16.35 -2.31
N SER A 100 -2.00 15.94 -3.53
CA SER A 100 -1.59 14.65 -4.08
C SER A 100 -0.06 14.51 -4.13
N VAL A 101 0.68 15.52 -4.58
CA VAL A 101 2.15 15.49 -4.58
C VAL A 101 2.72 15.37 -3.16
N SER A 102 2.16 16.12 -2.19
CA SER A 102 2.61 16.01 -0.80
C SER A 102 2.35 14.63 -0.20
N ILE A 103 1.20 14.02 -0.50
CA ILE A 103 0.88 12.66 -0.01
C ILE A 103 1.78 11.63 -0.70
N TYR A 104 2.13 11.84 -1.97
CA TYR A 104 3.07 10.97 -2.68
C TYR A 104 4.43 10.92 -1.97
N ASP A 105 4.95 12.06 -1.53
CA ASP A 105 6.19 12.11 -0.75
C ASP A 105 6.08 11.30 0.57
N GLU A 106 4.91 11.32 1.22
CA GLU A 106 4.62 10.51 2.41
C GLU A 106 4.55 9.01 2.09
N ILE A 107 3.91 8.63 0.97
CA ILE A 107 3.84 7.25 0.48
C ILE A 107 5.26 6.71 0.21
N GLU A 108 6.11 7.49 -0.44
CA GLU A 108 7.50 7.11 -0.71
C GLU A 108 8.29 6.92 0.58
N ALA A 109 8.20 7.87 1.52
CA ALA A 109 8.85 7.76 2.82
C ALA A 109 8.43 6.51 3.59
N GLN A 110 7.13 6.21 3.60
CA GLN A 110 6.61 5.03 4.28
C GLN A 110 7.04 3.72 3.59
N ALA A 111 7.09 3.69 2.25
CA ALA A 111 7.60 2.54 1.51
C ALA A 111 9.07 2.24 1.84
N LEU A 112 9.90 3.28 2.03
CA LEU A 112 11.28 3.12 2.50
C LEU A 112 11.33 2.53 3.91
N GLN A 113 10.50 3.00 4.84
CA GLN A 113 10.42 2.43 6.20
C GLN A 113 10.02 0.95 6.19
N MET A 114 9.04 0.57 5.35
CA MET A 114 8.64 -0.82 5.18
C MET A 114 9.78 -1.66 4.59
N ALA A 115 10.55 -1.11 3.65
CA ALA A 115 11.71 -1.77 3.06
C ALA A 115 12.84 -1.98 4.09
N ASP A 116 13.12 -0.98 4.94
CA ASP A 116 14.10 -1.10 6.02
C ASP A 116 13.69 -2.18 7.02
N THR A 117 12.42 -2.19 7.45
CA THR A 117 11.88 -3.24 8.34
C THR A 117 11.99 -4.64 7.72
N MET A 118 11.74 -4.74 6.40
CA MET A 118 11.90 -5.98 5.66
C MET A 118 13.37 -6.43 5.65
N ALA A 119 14.29 -5.53 5.32
CA ALA A 119 15.73 -5.81 5.26
C ALA A 119 16.28 -6.22 6.63
N GLU A 120 15.92 -5.51 7.70
CA GLU A 120 16.31 -5.83 9.07
C GLU A 120 15.89 -7.24 9.46
N GLY A 121 14.63 -7.62 9.20
CA GLY A 121 14.18 -8.99 9.50
C GLY A 121 14.90 -10.06 8.69
N ILE A 122 15.30 -9.79 7.45
CA ILE A 122 16.11 -10.73 6.64
C ILE A 122 17.52 -10.86 7.21
N ILE A 123 18.16 -9.74 7.57
CA ILE A 123 19.48 -9.72 8.20
C ILE A 123 19.45 -10.54 9.49
N GLU A 124 18.42 -10.33 10.31
CA GLU A 124 18.25 -11.06 11.56
C GLU A 124 18.01 -12.56 11.35
N GLN A 125 17.16 -12.92 10.38
CA GLN A 125 16.89 -14.33 10.03
C GLN A 125 18.15 -15.07 9.56
N PHE A 126 19.07 -14.39 8.90
CA PHE A 126 20.30 -14.96 8.34
C PHE A 126 21.56 -14.33 8.91
N ARG A 127 21.55 -13.96 10.19
CA ARG A 127 22.62 -13.19 10.84
C ARG A 127 24.03 -13.73 10.57
N GLU A 128 24.19 -15.07 10.54
CA GLU A 128 25.48 -15.75 10.25
C GLU A 128 26.05 -15.45 8.86
N ARG A 129 25.23 -15.02 7.89
CA ARG A 129 25.67 -14.67 6.53
C ARG A 129 26.11 -13.21 6.38
N PHE A 130 25.93 -12.39 7.42
CA PHE A 130 26.21 -10.96 7.42
C PHE A 130 27.27 -10.57 8.46
N GLN A 131 28.01 -11.55 9.00
CA GLN A 131 29.14 -11.33 9.89
C GLN A 131 30.43 -11.19 9.07
N ASP A 132 30.72 -9.96 8.62
CA ASP A 132 32.06 -9.56 8.16
C ASP A 132 32.65 -8.52 9.13
#